data_AF-A0A2D6SPD4-F1
#
_entry.id   AF-A0A2D6SPD4-F1
#
_cell.length_a   1.000
_cell.length_b   1.000
_cell.length_c   1.000
_cell.angle_alpha   90.00
_cell.angle_beta   90.00
_cell.angle_gamma   90.00
#
_symmetry.space_group_name_H-M   'P 1'
#
loop_
_entity.id
_entity.type
_entity.pdbx_description
1 polymer ?
#
loop_
_entity_poly.entity_id
_entity_poly.type
_entity_poly.pdbx_seq_one_letter_code
_entity_poly.pdbx_strand_id
1 'polypeptide(L)'
;MKKNLKYFLKNKLSNKYLEYVPSSFDIVGDIMIFSEFPEQLRKYEKLIGKTILDNYHNVKVVLKKTKKYSGKYRTPGLKVIAGEKRKETICKENDVFLKLDVEKVYFSSRMGNERNRIVNMVKPKETVLIMFSGCAPYPLVIAKNTKSKEIYGIEINPVAHKYALENIKKNKLEKRVKLFLGDVEKVLPKINKKFNRIAMPLPKGGENYLNLALKHIKSKGIIHFYDFLHEDEFYKAEDKIKKACNKAKKRYKIIRTVRCGQYSPGFYRVCADFKAI
;
A
#
# COMPACT_ATOMS: atom_id res chain seq x y z
N MET A 1 8.51 22.00 -21.95
CA MET A 1 7.54 20.89 -21.81
C MET A 1 8.21 19.68 -21.19
N LYS A 2 7.61 19.05 -20.18
CA LYS A 2 8.11 17.79 -19.61
C LYS A 2 7.93 16.68 -20.64
N LYS A 3 9.02 16.06 -21.11
CA LYS A 3 8.98 14.98 -22.09
C LYS A 3 8.23 13.77 -21.48
N ASN A 4 7.04 13.47 -21.97
CA ASN A 4 6.20 12.36 -21.51
C ASN A 4 6.20 11.22 -22.54
N LEU A 5 5.54 10.10 -22.22
CA LEU A 5 5.53 8.93 -23.13
C LEU A 5 4.95 9.28 -24.52
N LYS A 6 3.90 10.11 -24.59
CA LYS A 6 3.33 10.58 -25.87
C LYS A 6 4.35 11.37 -26.69
N TYR A 7 5.14 12.24 -26.05
CA TYR A 7 6.21 12.99 -26.70
C TYR A 7 7.24 12.05 -27.36
N PHE A 8 7.68 11.00 -26.66
CA PHE A 8 8.66 10.05 -27.20
C PHE A 8 8.10 9.13 -28.31
N LEU A 9 6.78 8.99 -28.39
CA LEU A 9 6.10 8.17 -29.40
C LEU A 9 5.61 8.97 -30.61
N LYS A 10 5.66 10.32 -30.58
CA LYS A 10 5.04 11.18 -31.60
C LYS A 10 5.47 10.87 -33.04
N ASN A 11 6.73 10.48 -33.23
CA ASN A 11 7.28 10.13 -34.55
C ASN A 11 7.34 8.62 -34.81
N LYS A 12 6.81 7.80 -33.89
CA LYS A 12 6.82 6.33 -33.95
C LYS A 12 5.41 5.74 -34.08
N LEU A 13 4.37 6.52 -33.76
CA LEU A 13 2.96 6.16 -33.85
C LEU A 13 2.20 7.23 -34.63
N SER A 14 1.18 6.84 -35.38
CA SER A 14 0.27 7.80 -36.01
C SER A 14 -0.57 8.53 -34.95
N ASN A 15 -1.09 9.72 -35.29
CA ASN A 15 -1.93 10.53 -34.40
C ASN A 15 -3.09 9.73 -33.79
N LYS A 16 -3.75 8.88 -34.60
CA LYS A 16 -4.82 7.98 -34.15
C LYS A 16 -4.39 7.07 -32.99
N TYR A 17 -3.18 6.51 -33.01
CA TYR A 17 -2.70 5.62 -31.94
C TYR A 17 -2.12 6.39 -30.74
N LEU A 18 -1.59 7.60 -30.96
CA LEU A 18 -1.08 8.45 -29.87
C LEU A 18 -2.17 8.85 -28.87
N GLU A 19 -3.42 8.98 -29.31
CA GLU A 19 -4.57 9.28 -28.44
C GLU A 19 -4.75 8.20 -27.36
N TYR A 20 -4.61 6.93 -27.74
CA TYR A 20 -4.74 5.77 -26.86
C TYR A 20 -3.56 5.56 -25.91
N VAL A 21 -2.41 6.24 -26.09
CA VAL A 21 -1.24 6.02 -25.23
C VAL A 21 -1.58 6.38 -23.77
N PRO A 22 -1.45 5.44 -22.82
CA PRO A 22 -1.77 5.71 -21.42
C PRO A 22 -0.92 6.86 -20.86
N SER A 23 -1.59 7.80 -20.18
CA SER A 23 -0.95 8.92 -19.50
C SER A 23 -0.50 8.58 -18.08
N SER A 24 -1.01 7.49 -17.51
CA SER A 24 -0.71 7.07 -16.14
C SER A 24 -0.17 5.64 -16.08
N PHE A 25 0.78 5.44 -15.16
CA PHE A 25 1.42 4.17 -14.87
C PHE A 25 1.95 4.22 -13.43
N ASP A 26 2.14 3.05 -12.83
CA ASP A 26 2.82 2.93 -11.54
C ASP A 26 4.29 2.55 -11.78
N ILE A 27 5.17 3.05 -10.92
CA ILE A 27 6.57 2.61 -10.85
C ILE A 27 6.81 2.01 -9.47
N VAL A 28 7.38 0.81 -9.46
CA VAL A 28 7.84 0.11 -8.26
C VAL A 28 9.27 -0.33 -8.50
N GLY A 29 10.21 0.24 -7.77
CA GLY A 29 11.64 0.04 -8.06
C GLY A 29 11.96 0.44 -9.50
N ASP A 30 12.46 -0.51 -10.27
CA ASP A 30 12.80 -0.38 -11.68
C ASP A 30 11.74 -0.97 -12.64
N ILE A 31 10.54 -1.28 -12.14
CA ILE A 31 9.44 -1.85 -12.91
C ILE A 31 8.35 -0.80 -13.13
N MET A 32 8.01 -0.53 -14.40
CA MET A 32 6.86 0.28 -14.80
C MET A 32 5.66 -0.62 -15.09
N ILE A 33 4.48 -0.28 -14.54
CA ILE A 33 3.26 -1.09 -14.63
C ILE A 33 2.11 -0.24 -15.18
N PHE A 34 1.57 -0.65 -16.33
CA PHE A 34 0.33 -0.10 -16.87
C PHE A 34 -0.88 -0.83 -16.27
N SER A 35 -1.72 -0.09 -15.53
CA SER A 35 -2.96 -0.62 -14.96
C SER A 35 -4.01 -0.95 -16.03
N GLU A 36 -4.04 -0.16 -17.09
CA GLU A 36 -4.89 -0.35 -18.26
C GLU A 36 -4.02 -0.13 -19.51
N PHE A 37 -4.07 -1.08 -20.44
CA PHE A 37 -3.34 -1.01 -21.71
C PHE A 37 -4.34 -1.22 -22.85
N PRO A 38 -4.68 -0.16 -23.61
CA PRO A 38 -5.73 -0.23 -24.62
C PRO A 38 -5.48 -1.29 -25.69
N GLU A 39 -6.54 -1.98 -26.11
CA GLU A 39 -6.46 -3.04 -27.11
C GLU A 39 -6.00 -2.52 -28.48
N GLN A 40 -6.35 -1.27 -28.80
CA GLN A 40 -5.91 -0.55 -29.99
C GLN A 40 -4.38 -0.48 -30.10
N LEU A 41 -3.66 -0.57 -28.97
CA LEU A 41 -2.20 -0.53 -28.91
C LEU A 41 -1.54 -1.91 -28.87
N ARG A 42 -2.31 -3.01 -28.99
CA ARG A 42 -1.79 -4.38 -28.86
C ARG A 42 -0.63 -4.68 -29.82
N LYS A 43 -0.72 -4.21 -31.08
CA LYS A 43 0.34 -4.39 -32.09
C LYS A 43 1.59 -3.56 -31.79
N TYR A 44 1.48 -2.53 -30.96
CA TYR A 44 2.54 -1.59 -30.62
C TYR A 44 3.16 -1.83 -29.23
N GLU A 45 2.75 -2.88 -28.50
CA GLU A 45 3.25 -3.20 -27.15
C GLU A 45 4.79 -3.21 -27.06
N LYS A 46 5.44 -3.90 -28.00
CA LYS A 46 6.91 -3.98 -28.05
C LYS A 46 7.56 -2.62 -28.36
N LEU A 47 6.97 -1.86 -29.27
CA LEU A 47 7.46 -0.53 -29.67
C LEU A 47 7.35 0.47 -28.50
N ILE A 48 6.21 0.48 -27.83
CA ILE A 48 5.95 1.33 -26.65
C ILE A 48 6.89 0.92 -25.53
N GLY A 49 6.99 -0.38 -25.23
CA GLY A 49 7.88 -0.90 -24.21
C GLY A 49 9.36 -0.56 -24.47
N LYS A 50 9.85 -0.74 -25.70
CA LYS A 50 11.22 -0.34 -26.08
C LYS A 50 11.43 1.17 -25.91
N THR A 51 10.49 1.98 -26.38
CA THR A 51 10.56 3.44 -26.25
C THR A 51 10.62 3.88 -24.78
N ILE A 52 9.92 3.17 -23.87
CA ILE A 52 10.03 3.42 -22.44
C ILE A 52 11.43 3.11 -21.93
N LEU A 53 11.99 1.94 -22.25
CA LEU A 53 13.33 1.55 -21.80
C LEU A 53 14.42 2.51 -22.31
N ASP A 54 14.28 3.01 -23.54
CA ASP A 54 15.22 3.95 -24.16
C ASP A 54 15.23 5.33 -23.47
N ASN A 55 14.10 5.75 -22.86
CA ASN A 55 13.91 7.13 -22.37
C ASN A 55 13.70 7.25 -20.85
N TYR A 56 13.34 6.16 -20.17
CA TYR A 56 13.16 6.11 -18.71
C TYR A 56 14.29 5.27 -18.10
N HIS A 57 15.47 5.86 -17.91
CA HIS A 57 16.71 5.13 -17.59
C HIS A 57 16.66 4.22 -16.35
N ASN A 58 15.81 4.56 -15.38
CA ASN A 58 15.60 3.79 -14.15
C ASN A 58 14.68 2.57 -14.35
N VAL A 59 13.99 2.47 -15.49
CA VAL A 59 13.07 1.37 -15.79
C VAL A 59 13.83 0.28 -16.55
N LYS A 60 13.75 -0.94 -16.05
CA LYS A 60 14.35 -2.14 -16.65
C LYS A 60 13.33 -3.17 -17.10
N VAL A 61 12.10 -3.07 -16.59
CA VAL A 61 10.98 -3.95 -16.95
C VAL A 61 9.73 -3.11 -17.16
N VAL A 62 9.01 -3.40 -18.24
CA VAL A 62 7.70 -2.80 -18.51
C VAL A 62 6.65 -3.91 -18.48
N LEU A 63 5.67 -3.76 -17.59
CA LEU A 63 4.56 -4.68 -17.40
C LEU A 63 3.23 -4.02 -17.80
N LYS A 64 2.29 -4.86 -18.24
CA LYS A 64 0.87 -4.50 -18.30
C LYS A 64 0.04 -5.44 -17.46
N LYS A 65 -1.05 -4.92 -16.91
CA LYS A 65 -2.03 -5.70 -16.17
C LYS A 65 -2.93 -6.49 -17.12
N THR A 66 -3.12 -7.77 -16.83
CA THR A 66 -3.99 -8.68 -17.59
C THR A 66 -5.26 -9.04 -16.82
N LYS A 67 -5.24 -8.96 -15.49
CA LYS A 67 -6.40 -9.21 -14.61
C LYS A 67 -6.48 -8.16 -13.51
N LYS A 68 -7.70 -7.72 -13.16
CA LYS A 68 -7.96 -6.88 -11.98
C LYS A 68 -7.48 -7.59 -10.70
N TYR A 69 -7.21 -6.81 -9.65
CA TYR A 69 -6.83 -7.37 -8.35
C TYR A 69 -7.96 -8.27 -7.82
N SER A 70 -7.67 -9.54 -7.59
CA SER A 70 -8.67 -10.53 -7.18
C SER A 70 -8.15 -11.43 -6.05
N GLY A 71 -9.06 -12.25 -5.53
CA GLY A 71 -8.75 -13.22 -4.48
C GLY A 71 -8.37 -12.62 -3.13
N LYS A 72 -8.08 -13.51 -2.19
CA LYS A 72 -7.76 -13.20 -0.79
C LYS A 72 -6.52 -12.29 -0.64
N TYR A 73 -5.54 -12.44 -1.53
CA TYR A 73 -4.26 -11.74 -1.46
C TYR A 73 -4.18 -10.47 -2.33
N ARG A 74 -5.25 -10.14 -3.06
CA ARG A 74 -5.32 -8.97 -3.95
C ARG A 74 -4.12 -8.87 -4.90
N THR A 75 -3.80 -9.96 -5.58
CA THR A 75 -2.73 -10.03 -6.59
C THR A 75 -3.29 -9.76 -7.99
N PRO A 76 -2.60 -8.99 -8.85
CA PRO A 76 -2.99 -8.79 -10.23
C PRO A 76 -2.44 -9.93 -11.11
N GLY A 77 -2.95 -10.07 -12.34
CA GLY A 77 -2.21 -10.77 -13.40
C GLY A 77 -1.34 -9.77 -14.15
N LEU A 78 -0.05 -10.06 -14.35
CA LEU A 78 0.89 -9.17 -15.04
C LEU A 78 1.61 -9.87 -16.19
N LYS A 79 1.78 -9.16 -17.31
CA LYS A 79 2.55 -9.61 -18.46
C LYS A 79 3.68 -8.63 -18.76
N VAL A 80 4.88 -9.15 -18.99
CA VAL A 80 6.03 -8.37 -19.48
C VAL A 80 5.78 -7.98 -20.94
N ILE A 81 5.89 -6.70 -21.25
CA ILE A 81 5.81 -6.18 -22.62
C ILE A 81 7.16 -5.74 -23.18
N ALA A 82 8.13 -5.40 -22.32
CA ALA A 82 9.52 -5.15 -22.69
C ALA A 82 10.47 -5.27 -21.49
N GLY A 83 11.76 -5.48 -21.78
CA GLY A 83 12.84 -5.49 -20.79
C GLY A 83 13.14 -6.89 -20.23
N GLU A 84 13.68 -6.93 -19.03
CA GLU A 84 14.06 -8.18 -18.36
C GLU A 84 12.83 -9.06 -18.04
N LYS A 85 12.99 -10.39 -18.10
CA LYS A 85 11.91 -11.36 -17.84
C LYS A 85 11.72 -11.65 -16.34
N ARG A 86 11.50 -10.62 -15.53
CA ARG A 86 11.27 -10.74 -14.08
C ARG A 86 10.13 -9.84 -13.60
N LYS A 87 9.62 -10.14 -12.40
CA LYS A 87 8.61 -9.33 -11.68
C LYS A 87 9.06 -8.96 -10.27
N GLU A 88 10.27 -9.38 -9.88
CA GLU A 88 10.89 -8.99 -8.61
C GLU A 88 11.71 -7.71 -8.80
N THR A 89 11.67 -6.82 -7.80
CA THR A 89 12.42 -5.58 -7.77
C THR A 89 12.69 -5.13 -6.34
N ILE A 90 13.50 -4.07 -6.18
CA ILE A 90 13.73 -3.39 -4.91
C ILE A 90 13.29 -1.94 -5.07
N CYS A 91 12.33 -1.52 -4.26
CA CYS A 91 11.85 -0.15 -4.18
C CYS A 91 12.49 0.55 -2.97
N LYS A 92 13.10 1.73 -3.18
CA LYS A 92 13.51 2.61 -2.08
C LYS A 92 12.37 3.57 -1.78
N GLU A 93 11.95 3.64 -0.53
CA GLU A 93 10.89 4.54 -0.07
C GLU A 93 11.12 4.94 1.38
N ASN A 94 11.02 6.23 1.73
CA ASN A 94 11.11 6.72 3.11
C ASN A 94 12.24 6.07 3.93
N ASP A 95 13.45 6.08 3.35
CA ASP A 95 14.70 5.55 3.94
C ASP A 95 14.77 4.03 4.18
N VAL A 96 13.85 3.27 3.57
CA VAL A 96 13.90 1.80 3.58
C VAL A 96 13.98 1.22 2.16
N PHE A 97 14.54 0.01 2.08
CA PHE A 97 14.54 -0.79 0.86
C PHE A 97 13.51 -1.92 0.99
N LEU A 98 12.63 -2.04 0.01
CA LEU A 98 11.54 -3.00 -0.05
C LEU A 98 11.72 -3.89 -1.28
N LYS A 99 12.18 -5.12 -1.06
CA LYS A 99 12.19 -6.18 -2.05
C LYS A 99 10.79 -6.81 -2.13
N LEU A 100 10.29 -7.04 -3.34
CA LEU A 100 9.01 -7.67 -3.59
C LEU A 100 8.89 -8.17 -5.03
N ASP A 101 8.03 -9.16 -5.24
CA ASP A 101 7.46 -9.51 -6.55
C ASP A 101 6.12 -8.77 -6.72
N VAL A 102 6.04 -7.90 -7.75
CA VAL A 102 4.88 -7.02 -7.98
C VAL A 102 3.61 -7.76 -8.42
N GLU A 103 3.72 -9.03 -8.80
CA GLU A 103 2.56 -9.89 -9.09
C GLU A 103 2.08 -10.64 -7.85
N LYS A 104 3.00 -11.07 -6.99
CA LYS A 104 2.67 -11.93 -5.83
C LYS A 104 2.37 -11.16 -4.56
N VAL A 105 2.73 -9.88 -4.49
CA VAL A 105 2.57 -9.04 -3.31
C VAL A 105 1.88 -7.74 -3.67
N TYR A 106 0.81 -7.40 -2.95
CA TYR A 106 0.20 -6.08 -3.05
C TYR A 106 1.15 -5.02 -2.49
N PHE A 107 1.48 -4.04 -3.32
CA PHE A 107 2.22 -2.84 -2.93
C PHE A 107 1.75 -1.66 -3.76
N SER A 108 1.75 -0.47 -3.15
CA SER A 108 1.45 0.77 -3.85
C SER A 108 2.46 1.84 -3.41
N SER A 109 3.26 2.31 -4.36
CA SER A 109 4.18 3.44 -4.15
C SER A 109 3.43 4.76 -3.88
N ARG A 110 2.18 4.87 -4.34
CA ARG A 110 1.29 6.01 -4.06
C ARG A 110 0.94 6.18 -2.57
N MET A 111 1.22 5.16 -1.75
CA MET A 111 1.00 5.21 -0.29
C MET A 111 2.20 5.76 0.49
N GLY A 112 3.30 6.13 -0.18
CA GLY A 112 4.52 6.61 0.48
C GLY A 112 4.29 7.83 1.37
N ASN A 113 3.53 8.83 0.89
CA ASN A 113 3.21 10.04 1.66
C ASN A 113 2.37 9.73 2.91
N GLU A 114 1.41 8.82 2.78
CA GLU A 114 0.59 8.40 3.91
C GLU A 114 1.39 7.60 4.94
N ARG A 115 2.29 6.71 4.51
CA ARG A 115 3.23 6.04 5.42
C ARG A 115 4.08 7.06 6.19
N ASN A 116 4.57 8.08 5.52
CA ASN A 116 5.32 9.16 6.15
C ASN A 116 4.45 10.02 7.09
N ARG A 117 3.17 10.22 6.77
CA ARG A 117 2.21 10.86 7.66
C ARG A 117 2.06 10.09 8.97
N ILE A 118 1.93 8.76 8.90
CA ILE A 118 1.84 7.93 10.10
C ILE A 118 3.15 7.99 10.90
N VAL A 119 4.33 7.98 10.26
CA VAL A 119 5.64 8.20 10.92
C VAL A 119 5.61 9.47 11.77
N ASN A 120 5.15 10.59 11.21
CA ASN A 120 5.10 11.88 11.90
C ASN A 120 4.14 11.92 13.09
N MET A 121 3.22 10.95 13.19
CA MET A 121 2.28 10.85 14.30
C MET A 121 2.77 9.93 15.43
N VAL A 122 3.73 9.04 15.17
CA VAL A 122 4.22 8.05 16.14
C VAL A 122 5.10 8.72 17.18
N LYS A 123 4.75 8.56 18.45
CA LYS A 123 5.53 9.09 19.58
C LYS A 123 6.65 8.14 20.01
N PRO A 124 7.71 8.65 20.66
CA PRO A 124 8.73 7.81 21.27
C PRO A 124 8.11 6.77 22.21
N LYS A 125 8.72 5.58 22.26
CA LYS A 125 8.33 4.45 23.12
C LYS A 125 6.94 3.85 22.81
N GLU A 126 6.23 4.28 21.76
CA GLU A 126 4.99 3.63 21.33
C GLU A 126 5.22 2.18 20.89
N THR A 127 4.30 1.28 21.25
CA THR A 127 4.17 -0.02 20.59
C THR A 127 3.12 0.10 19.49
N VAL A 128 3.49 -0.20 18.25
CA VAL A 128 2.64 -0.01 17.06
C VAL A 128 2.24 -1.37 16.47
N LEU A 129 1.00 -1.51 16.04
CA LEU A 129 0.50 -2.67 15.28
C LEU A 129 0.06 -2.25 13.88
N ILE A 130 0.48 -3.01 12.88
CA ILE A 130 0.00 -2.94 11.50
C ILE A 130 -0.75 -4.25 11.21
N MET A 131 -2.08 -4.19 11.12
CA MET A 131 -2.91 -5.40 11.02
C MET A 131 -2.78 -6.15 9.68
N PHE A 132 -2.43 -5.43 8.60
CA PHE A 132 -2.30 -5.97 7.23
C PHE A 132 -0.98 -5.49 6.63
N SER A 133 0.10 -6.17 6.95
CA SER A 133 1.45 -5.62 6.85
C SER A 133 2.14 -5.80 5.50
N GLY A 134 1.63 -6.62 4.58
CA GLY A 134 2.21 -6.85 3.25
C GLY A 134 3.68 -7.29 3.32
N CYS A 135 4.52 -6.77 2.41
CA CYS A 135 5.99 -6.92 2.49
C CYS A 135 6.66 -6.00 3.54
N ALA A 136 5.92 -5.63 4.58
CA ALA A 136 6.29 -4.73 5.68
C ALA A 136 6.66 -3.26 5.32
N PRO A 137 6.03 -2.57 4.35
CA PRO A 137 6.34 -1.15 4.11
C PRO A 137 6.05 -0.26 5.33
N TYR A 138 4.87 -0.40 5.98
CA TYR A 138 4.56 0.37 7.19
C TYR A 138 5.48 0.03 8.37
N PRO A 139 5.65 -1.26 8.77
CA PRO A 139 6.54 -1.59 9.87
C PRO A 139 7.96 -1.06 9.70
N LEU A 140 8.54 -1.19 8.50
CA LEU A 140 9.92 -0.78 8.23
C LEU A 140 10.06 0.74 8.23
N VAL A 141 9.17 1.46 7.54
CA VAL A 141 9.19 2.93 7.47
C VAL A 141 9.02 3.53 8.88
N ILE A 142 8.13 2.99 9.71
CA ILE A 142 7.95 3.47 11.09
C ILE A 142 9.17 3.11 11.95
N ALA A 143 9.72 1.90 11.86
CA ALA A 143 10.89 1.52 12.64
C ALA A 143 12.11 2.37 12.28
N LYS A 144 12.34 2.59 10.99
CA LYS A 144 13.50 3.36 10.49
C LYS A 144 13.47 4.81 10.96
N ASN A 145 12.29 5.44 10.96
CA ASN A 145 12.17 6.89 11.08
C ASN A 145 11.61 7.37 12.43
N THR A 146 11.41 6.48 13.40
CA THR A 146 10.83 6.85 14.71
C THR A 146 11.60 6.23 15.87
N LYS A 147 11.42 6.78 17.08
CA LYS A 147 11.88 6.19 18.36
C LYS A 147 10.81 5.30 19.01
N SER A 148 9.93 4.67 18.22
CA SER A 148 8.95 3.69 18.71
C SER A 148 9.65 2.50 19.39
N LYS A 149 9.01 1.91 20.40
CA LYS A 149 9.59 0.80 21.18
C LYS A 149 9.65 -0.48 20.34
N GLU A 150 8.51 -0.90 19.83
CA GLU A 150 8.35 -2.14 19.06
C GLU A 150 7.23 -1.98 18.04
N ILE A 151 7.35 -2.69 16.92
CA ILE A 151 6.37 -2.67 15.85
C ILE A 151 6.00 -4.10 15.48
N TYR A 152 4.70 -4.34 15.39
CA TYR A 152 4.12 -5.63 15.08
C TYR A 152 3.43 -5.55 13.72
N GLY A 153 3.65 -6.55 12.86
CA GLY A 153 2.97 -6.68 11.58
C GLY A 153 2.35 -8.06 11.44
N ILE A 154 1.11 -8.14 10.96
CA ILE A 154 0.44 -9.40 10.65
C ILE A 154 0.17 -9.43 9.15
N GLU A 155 0.47 -10.54 8.48
CA GLU A 155 0.22 -10.71 7.04
C GLU A 155 -0.30 -12.11 6.76
N ILE A 156 -1.34 -12.20 5.94
CA ILE A 156 -2.02 -13.45 5.62
C ILE A 156 -1.45 -14.15 4.39
N ASN A 157 -0.84 -13.39 3.47
CA ASN A 157 -0.15 -13.90 2.29
C ASN A 157 1.26 -14.39 2.67
N PRO A 158 1.54 -15.71 2.60
CA PRO A 158 2.84 -16.27 2.96
C PRO A 158 3.99 -15.74 2.09
N VAL A 159 3.73 -15.41 0.82
CA VAL A 159 4.75 -14.85 -0.08
C VAL A 159 5.09 -13.42 0.35
N ALA A 160 4.08 -12.60 0.65
CA ALA A 160 4.31 -11.25 1.16
C ALA A 160 5.05 -11.26 2.49
N HIS A 161 4.69 -12.19 3.40
CA HIS A 161 5.38 -12.38 4.66
C HIS A 161 6.84 -12.80 4.49
N LYS A 162 7.15 -13.69 3.53
CA LYS A 162 8.54 -14.06 3.22
C LYS A 162 9.36 -12.84 2.78
N TYR A 163 8.84 -12.02 1.87
CA TYR A 163 9.47 -10.75 1.50
C TYR A 163 9.62 -9.80 2.68
N ALA A 164 8.63 -9.75 3.56
CA ALA A 164 8.67 -8.91 4.75
C ALA A 164 9.82 -9.29 5.69
N LEU A 165 10.06 -10.59 5.91
CA LEU A 165 11.19 -11.09 6.70
C LEU A 165 12.54 -10.75 6.02
N GLU A 166 12.65 -10.91 4.71
CA GLU A 166 13.85 -10.50 3.95
C GLU A 166 14.10 -8.99 4.07
N ASN A 167 13.05 -8.18 3.97
CA ASN A 167 13.14 -6.72 4.06
C ASN A 167 13.55 -6.26 5.46
N ILE A 168 13.08 -6.90 6.53
CA ILE A 168 13.55 -6.60 7.89
C ILE A 168 15.06 -6.79 7.99
N LYS A 169 15.57 -7.92 7.51
CA LYS A 169 17.01 -8.22 7.54
C LYS A 169 17.80 -7.21 6.71
N LYS A 170 17.32 -6.90 5.50
CA LYS A 170 17.96 -5.92 4.60
C LYS A 170 18.07 -4.53 5.24
N ASN A 171 17.10 -4.14 6.06
CA ASN A 171 17.08 -2.83 6.72
C ASN A 171 17.69 -2.84 8.14
N LYS A 172 18.14 -4.00 8.64
CA LYS A 172 18.72 -4.18 9.99
C LYS A 172 17.75 -3.80 11.12
N LEU A 173 16.49 -4.21 10.99
CA LEU A 173 15.39 -3.82 11.90
C LEU A 173 14.79 -4.99 12.71
N GLU A 174 15.46 -6.15 12.74
CA GLU A 174 15.02 -7.38 13.40
C GLU A 174 14.70 -7.18 14.89
N LYS A 175 15.48 -6.34 15.57
CA LYS A 175 15.30 -6.07 17.01
C LYS A 175 14.05 -5.24 17.32
N ARG A 176 13.50 -4.51 16.33
CA ARG A 176 12.40 -3.56 16.52
C ARG A 176 11.09 -4.00 15.86
N VAL A 177 11.16 -4.86 14.85
CA VAL A 177 10.00 -5.29 14.06
C VAL A 177 9.76 -6.78 14.26
N LYS A 178 8.55 -7.13 14.70
CA LYS A 178 8.06 -8.50 14.88
C LYS A 178 6.95 -8.77 13.88
N LEU A 179 7.13 -9.76 13.00
CA LEU A 179 6.13 -10.11 11.99
C LEU A 179 5.53 -11.48 12.28
N PHE A 180 4.25 -11.62 11.95
CA PHE A 180 3.49 -12.84 12.14
C PHE A 180 2.76 -13.20 10.85
N LEU A 181 2.87 -14.46 10.45
CA LEU A 181 2.13 -15.03 9.33
C LEU A 181 0.76 -15.53 9.84
N GLY A 182 -0.32 -15.11 9.21
CA GLY A 182 -1.64 -15.68 9.41
C GLY A 182 -2.77 -14.67 9.32
N ASP A 183 -3.97 -15.17 9.59
CA ASP A 183 -5.17 -14.35 9.69
C ASP A 183 -5.11 -13.47 10.93
N VAL A 184 -5.37 -12.17 10.77
CA VAL A 184 -5.32 -11.22 11.87
C VAL A 184 -6.30 -11.57 13.00
N GLU A 185 -7.46 -12.15 12.70
CA GLU A 185 -8.42 -12.58 13.73
C GLU A 185 -7.91 -13.78 14.54
N LYS A 186 -7.07 -14.61 13.95
CA LYS A 186 -6.50 -15.80 14.60
C LYS A 186 -5.18 -15.51 15.30
N VAL A 187 -4.38 -14.62 14.73
CA VAL A 187 -3.03 -14.31 15.21
C VAL A 187 -3.06 -13.26 16.32
N LEU A 188 -3.80 -12.17 16.13
CA LEU A 188 -3.74 -11.03 17.05
C LEU A 188 -4.14 -11.37 18.50
N PRO A 189 -5.19 -12.18 18.76
CA PRO A 189 -5.52 -12.60 20.12
C PRO A 189 -4.39 -13.36 20.84
N LYS A 190 -3.55 -14.07 20.09
CA LYS A 190 -2.42 -14.85 20.63
C LYS A 190 -1.21 -13.99 21.00
N ILE A 191 -1.12 -12.76 20.48
CA ILE A 191 0.00 -11.84 20.76
C ILE A 191 -0.08 -11.27 22.20
N ASN A 192 -1.21 -11.47 22.91
CA ASN A 192 -1.47 -11.06 24.30
C ASN A 192 -0.87 -9.69 24.69
N LYS A 193 -1.08 -8.69 23.82
CA LYS A 193 -0.50 -7.36 23.96
C LYS A 193 -1.48 -6.29 23.51
N LYS A 194 -1.43 -5.15 24.19
CA LYS A 194 -2.11 -3.92 23.76
C LYS A 194 -1.13 -2.94 23.13
N PHE A 195 -1.62 -2.16 22.18
CA PHE A 195 -0.83 -1.25 21.36
C PHE A 195 -1.18 0.21 21.66
N ASN A 196 -0.18 1.09 21.57
CA ASN A 196 -0.40 2.53 21.63
C ASN A 196 -1.02 3.05 20.34
N ARG A 197 -0.71 2.39 19.22
CA ARG A 197 -1.19 2.76 17.90
C ARG A 197 -1.49 1.52 17.06
N ILE A 198 -2.60 1.53 16.35
CA ILE A 198 -2.97 0.49 15.40
C ILE A 198 -3.24 1.13 14.04
N ALA A 199 -2.65 0.62 12.97
CA ALA A 199 -3.03 0.98 11.61
C ALA A 199 -3.64 -0.22 10.88
N MET A 200 -4.71 0.05 10.14
CA MET A 200 -5.51 -0.95 9.45
C MET A 200 -5.52 -0.68 7.94
N PRO A 201 -4.39 -0.81 7.22
CA PRO A 201 -4.29 -0.46 5.80
C PRO A 201 -4.99 -1.48 4.87
N LEU A 202 -6.27 -1.72 5.12
CA LEU A 202 -7.19 -2.56 4.35
C LEU A 202 -8.47 -1.76 4.08
N PRO A 203 -8.49 -0.92 3.04
CA PRO A 203 -9.62 -0.04 2.79
C PRO A 203 -10.93 -0.75 2.44
N LYS A 204 -10.86 -1.97 1.89
CA LYS A 204 -12.06 -2.78 1.58
C LYS A 204 -12.29 -3.81 2.68
N GLY A 205 -13.35 -3.65 3.46
CA GLY A 205 -13.71 -4.60 4.52
C GLY A 205 -12.92 -4.41 5.83
N GLY A 206 -12.14 -3.34 5.95
CA GLY A 206 -11.38 -3.02 7.16
C GLY A 206 -12.27 -2.80 8.39
N GLU A 207 -13.51 -2.35 8.18
CA GLU A 207 -14.48 -2.08 9.25
C GLU A 207 -14.82 -3.33 10.08
N ASN A 208 -14.75 -4.52 9.46
CA ASN A 208 -15.01 -5.79 10.13
C ASN A 208 -14.00 -6.07 11.25
N TYR A 209 -12.81 -5.45 11.17
CA TYR A 209 -11.72 -5.62 12.12
C TYR A 209 -11.66 -4.52 13.18
N LEU A 210 -12.54 -3.50 13.13
CA LEU A 210 -12.54 -2.39 14.10
C LEU A 210 -12.76 -2.87 15.53
N ASN A 211 -13.68 -3.82 15.74
CA ASN A 211 -13.92 -4.40 17.07
C ASN A 211 -12.67 -5.11 17.61
N LEU A 212 -11.95 -5.84 16.74
CA LEU A 212 -10.71 -6.50 17.10
C LEU A 212 -9.60 -5.49 17.44
N ALA A 213 -9.46 -4.41 16.66
CA ALA A 213 -8.53 -3.32 16.94
C ALA A 213 -8.84 -2.63 18.27
N LEU A 214 -10.12 -2.36 18.55
CA LEU A 214 -10.59 -1.76 19.81
C LEU A 214 -10.30 -2.66 21.03
N LYS A 215 -10.32 -3.98 20.90
CA LYS A 215 -9.92 -4.90 21.99
C LYS A 215 -8.42 -4.81 22.30
N HIS A 216 -7.59 -4.53 21.29
CA HIS A 216 -6.13 -4.54 21.40
C HIS A 216 -5.50 -3.14 21.51
N ILE A 217 -6.28 -2.05 21.49
CA ILE A 217 -5.76 -0.71 21.74
C ILE A 217 -5.65 -0.43 23.25
N LYS A 218 -4.56 0.23 23.67
CA LYS A 218 -4.42 0.80 25.02
C LYS A 218 -5.39 1.97 25.20
N SER A 219 -5.71 2.32 26.46
CA SER A 219 -6.43 3.58 26.73
C SER A 219 -5.63 4.76 26.17
N LYS A 220 -6.33 5.74 25.62
CA LYS A 220 -5.77 6.91 24.92
C LYS A 220 -4.95 6.56 23.67
N GLY A 221 -5.00 5.32 23.17
CA GLY A 221 -4.32 4.90 21.95
C GLY A 221 -5.03 5.37 20.68
N ILE A 222 -4.30 5.39 19.55
CA ILE A 222 -4.79 5.90 18.26
C ILE A 222 -4.99 4.74 17.29
N ILE A 223 -6.10 4.75 16.56
CA ILE A 223 -6.39 3.81 15.48
C ILE A 223 -6.48 4.60 14.16
N HIS A 224 -5.82 4.09 13.12
CA HIS A 224 -5.87 4.59 11.75
C HIS A 224 -6.71 3.64 10.91
N PHE A 225 -7.97 4.03 10.66
CA PHE A 225 -8.94 3.24 9.90
C PHE A 225 -8.98 3.74 8.45
N TYR A 226 -8.77 2.83 7.50
CA TYR A 226 -8.78 3.16 6.08
C TYR A 226 -10.06 2.67 5.40
N ASP A 227 -10.54 3.43 4.42
CA ASP A 227 -11.72 3.09 3.62
C ASP A 227 -11.56 3.59 2.17
N PHE A 228 -12.38 3.10 1.24
CA PHE A 228 -12.57 3.71 -0.08
C PHE A 228 -13.96 4.34 -0.15
N LEU A 229 -14.01 5.68 -0.19
CA LEU A 229 -15.25 6.44 -0.17
C LEU A 229 -15.28 7.46 -1.31
N HIS A 230 -16.48 7.76 -1.80
CA HIS A 230 -16.69 8.95 -2.64
C HIS A 230 -16.42 10.21 -1.81
N GLU A 231 -16.02 11.31 -2.44
CA GLU A 231 -15.65 12.53 -1.70
C GLU A 231 -16.77 13.13 -0.86
N ASP A 232 -18.01 13.02 -1.31
CA ASP A 232 -19.20 13.45 -0.56
C ASP A 232 -19.58 12.49 0.57
N GLU A 233 -18.90 11.35 0.69
CA GLU A 233 -19.26 10.26 1.61
C GLU A 233 -18.22 10.03 2.71
N PHE A 234 -17.22 10.91 2.87
CA PHE A 234 -16.15 10.71 3.85
C PHE A 234 -16.65 10.56 5.29
N TYR A 235 -17.79 11.18 5.63
CA TYR A 235 -18.45 11.04 6.93
C TYR A 235 -18.79 9.56 7.27
N LYS A 236 -18.98 8.70 6.26
CA LYS A 236 -19.28 7.27 6.47
C LYS A 236 -18.14 6.54 7.19
N ALA A 237 -16.88 7.00 7.05
CA ALA A 237 -15.77 6.43 7.81
C ALA A 237 -15.97 6.65 9.32
N GLU A 238 -16.42 7.84 9.71
CA GLU A 238 -16.70 8.19 11.11
C GLU A 238 -17.93 7.45 11.64
N ASP A 239 -18.96 7.25 10.83
CA ASP A 239 -20.13 6.43 11.19
C ASP A 239 -19.75 4.98 11.47
N LYS A 240 -18.87 4.39 10.66
CA LYS A 240 -18.34 3.03 10.89
C LYS A 240 -17.58 2.96 12.22
N ILE A 241 -16.75 3.97 12.52
CA ILE A 241 -16.03 4.08 13.80
C ILE A 241 -17.02 4.21 14.97
N LYS A 242 -18.03 5.08 14.86
CA LYS A 242 -19.08 5.30 15.87
C LYS A 242 -19.80 3.99 16.21
N LYS A 243 -20.28 3.28 15.17
CA LYS A 243 -20.94 1.97 15.33
C LYS A 243 -20.05 0.97 16.05
N ALA A 244 -18.78 0.86 15.66
CA ALA A 244 -17.83 -0.06 16.29
C ALA A 244 -17.53 0.31 17.76
N CYS A 245 -17.33 1.59 18.06
CA CYS A 245 -17.04 2.07 19.41
C CYS A 245 -18.24 1.90 20.36
N ASN A 246 -19.45 2.20 19.88
CA ASN A 246 -20.69 1.98 20.63
C ASN A 246 -20.88 0.49 20.97
N LYS A 247 -20.70 -0.40 19.99
CA LYS A 247 -20.76 -1.86 20.19
C LYS A 247 -19.71 -2.33 21.20
N ALA A 248 -18.51 -1.75 21.18
CA ALA A 248 -17.44 -2.05 22.12
C ALA A 248 -17.60 -1.36 23.49
N LYS A 249 -18.63 -0.52 23.68
CA LYS A 249 -18.83 0.33 24.87
C LYS A 249 -17.58 1.16 25.20
N LYS A 250 -16.91 1.71 24.18
CA LYS A 250 -15.72 2.54 24.31
C LYS A 250 -15.99 3.98 23.88
N ARG A 251 -15.51 4.93 24.68
CA ARG A 251 -15.49 6.33 24.27
C ARG A 251 -14.42 6.53 23.20
N TYR A 252 -14.65 7.48 22.32
CA TYR A 252 -13.70 7.81 21.27
C TYR A 252 -13.74 9.30 20.95
N LYS A 253 -12.67 9.78 20.31
CA LYS A 253 -12.60 11.12 19.72
C LYS A 253 -12.02 11.01 18.32
N ILE A 254 -12.76 11.45 17.31
CA ILE A 254 -12.21 11.63 15.96
C ILE A 254 -11.14 12.72 16.02
N ILE A 255 -9.98 12.43 15.43
CA ILE A 255 -8.87 13.39 15.34
C ILE A 255 -8.95 14.13 14.01
N ARG A 256 -9.11 13.38 12.92
CA ARG A 256 -9.23 13.91 11.54
C ARG A 256 -9.59 12.78 10.58
N THR A 257 -10.12 13.16 9.43
CA THR A 257 -10.27 12.30 8.25
C THR A 257 -9.48 12.92 7.10
N VAL A 258 -8.59 12.15 6.45
CA VAL A 258 -7.69 12.65 5.41
C VAL A 258 -7.74 11.80 4.14
N ARG A 259 -7.48 12.44 2.98
CA ARG A 259 -7.32 11.75 1.69
C ARG A 259 -5.93 11.10 1.61
N CYS A 260 -5.87 9.82 1.29
CA CYS A 260 -4.66 8.98 1.25
C CYS A 260 -4.39 8.40 -0.15
N GLY A 261 -4.78 9.16 -1.17
CA GLY A 261 -4.63 8.81 -2.58
C GLY A 261 -5.95 8.51 -3.28
N GLN A 262 -6.01 8.82 -4.56
CA GLN A 262 -7.19 8.58 -5.39
C GLN A 262 -7.20 7.13 -5.91
N TYR A 263 -8.36 6.49 -5.85
CA TYR A 263 -8.58 5.13 -6.34
C TYR A 263 -9.19 5.14 -7.76
N SER A 264 -10.19 6.00 -7.99
CA SER A 264 -10.82 6.26 -9.29
C SER A 264 -11.42 7.69 -9.28
N PRO A 265 -11.93 8.23 -10.40
CA PRO A 265 -12.62 9.52 -10.38
C PRO A 265 -13.69 9.58 -9.28
N GLY A 266 -13.67 10.62 -8.45
CA GLY A 266 -14.57 10.78 -7.29
C GLY A 266 -14.28 9.90 -6.06
N PHE A 267 -13.58 8.77 -6.21
CA PHE A 267 -13.31 7.83 -5.11
C PHE A 267 -11.89 7.91 -4.59
N TYR A 268 -11.78 8.07 -3.28
CA TYR A 268 -10.52 8.24 -2.58
C TYR A 268 -10.32 7.13 -1.56
N ARG A 269 -9.06 6.72 -1.39
CA ARG A 269 -8.64 6.11 -0.14
C ARG A 269 -8.69 7.20 0.92
N VAL A 270 -9.39 6.96 2.01
CA VAL A 270 -9.40 7.86 3.17
C VAL A 270 -8.81 7.16 4.38
N CYS A 271 -8.26 7.94 5.30
CA CYS A 271 -7.89 7.48 6.64
C CYS A 271 -8.60 8.35 7.67
N ALA A 272 -9.45 7.72 8.48
CA ALA A 272 -10.03 8.32 9.67
C ALA A 272 -9.18 7.93 10.89
N ASP A 273 -8.52 8.93 11.47
CA ASP A 273 -7.73 8.78 12.68
C ASP A 273 -8.61 9.06 13.89
N PHE A 274 -8.66 8.13 14.84
CA PHE A 274 -9.41 8.34 16.08
C PHE A 274 -8.68 7.82 17.31
N LYS A 275 -8.96 8.46 18.44
CA LYS A 275 -8.42 8.09 19.74
C LYS A 275 -9.47 7.29 20.52
N ALA A 276 -9.10 6.10 20.98
CA ALA A 276 -9.92 5.33 21.92
C ALA A 276 -9.65 5.85 23.34
N ILE A 277 -10.70 6.23 24.08
CA ILE A 277 -10.61 6.85 25.41
C ILE A 277 -10.96 5.83 26.48
#